data_AF-A0A448GWW3-F1
#
_entry.id   AF-A0A448GWW3-F1
#
_cell.length_a   1.000
_cell.length_b   1.000
_cell.length_c   1.000
_cell.angle_alpha   90.00
_cell.angle_beta   90.00
_cell.angle_gamma   90.00
#
_symmetry.space_group_name_H-M   'P 1'
#
loop_
_entity.id
_entity.type
_entity.pdbx_description
1 polymer ?
#
loop_
_entity_poly.entity_id
_entity_poly.type
_entity_poly.pdbx_seq_one_letter_code
_entity_poly.pdbx_strand_id
1 'polypeptide(L)'
;MAESESSLLSLRQHGKKLAALGVANTFITQHELLAREPALAKNQLGALFFPDTGHVGNLSAMYKALIGHFIGMGGVIYEGCKVWRIYNERQFVRLITTQGEIMAPNILISAGAFSKPLVTQATGVEVPLDTERGYHLMLPNEHNRLHIPVTSMDRRFIMTPMHSGLRLAGTVEFAGLKKPPNMQRAYNLLKLANPMFNQDLDSSQSTPWMGFRPSTADSLPVIDKIGRVYLNFGHQHLGLTQAVVSGQIISDLHFGRPTAIDCTAYKLERFGQPLK
;
A
#
# COMPACT_ATOMS: atom_id res chain seq x y z
N MET A 1 -8.72 17.92 2.27
CA MET A 1 -9.52 19.04 2.82
C MET A 1 -8.60 20.01 3.52
N ALA A 2 -9.02 21.27 3.65
CA ALA A 2 -8.26 22.32 4.30
C ALA A 2 -9.03 22.93 5.48
N GLU A 3 -8.31 23.29 6.54
CA GLU A 3 -8.80 23.94 7.75
C GLU A 3 -8.38 25.41 7.85
N SER A 4 -7.55 25.88 6.91
CA SER A 4 -7.02 27.24 6.87
C SER A 4 -7.04 27.80 5.45
N GLU A 5 -7.09 29.13 5.34
CA GLU A 5 -7.05 29.84 4.05
C GLU A 5 -5.78 29.54 3.26
N SER A 6 -4.63 29.43 3.94
CA SER A 6 -3.36 29.06 3.31
C SER A 6 -3.41 27.64 2.72
N SER A 7 -3.97 26.67 3.45
CA SER A 7 -4.18 25.30 2.94
C SER A 7 -5.21 25.26 1.82
N LEU A 8 -6.22 26.13 1.84
CA LEU A 8 -7.22 26.23 0.78
C LEU A 8 -6.60 26.71 -0.54
N LEU A 9 -5.75 27.74 -0.47
CA LEU A 9 -4.97 28.23 -1.62
C LEU A 9 -4.03 27.13 -2.15
N SER A 10 -3.36 26.40 -1.25
CA SER A 10 -2.47 25.29 -1.58
C SER A 10 -3.22 24.16 -2.30
N LEU A 11 -4.40 23.79 -1.82
CA LEU A 11 -5.26 22.78 -2.47
C LEU A 11 -5.66 23.18 -3.88
N ARG A 12 -6.05 24.45 -4.10
CA ARG A 12 -6.42 24.95 -5.44
C ARG A 12 -5.24 24.91 -6.39
N GLN A 13 -4.05 25.32 -5.94
CA GLN A 13 -2.84 25.26 -6.76
C GLN A 13 -2.48 23.80 -7.08
N HIS A 14 -2.60 22.90 -6.10
CA HIS A 14 -2.35 21.48 -6.29
C HIS A 14 -3.32 20.86 -7.30
N GLY A 15 -4.62 21.16 -7.20
CA GLY A 15 -5.63 20.69 -8.15
C GLY A 15 -5.35 21.12 -9.59
N LYS A 16 -4.93 22.37 -9.80
CA LYS A 16 -4.50 22.87 -11.12
C LYS A 16 -3.31 22.09 -11.68
N LYS A 17 -2.30 21.78 -10.83
CA LYS A 17 -1.14 20.98 -11.23
C LYS A 17 -1.56 19.56 -11.63
N LEU A 18 -2.42 18.93 -10.85
CA LEU A 18 -2.94 17.59 -11.14
C LEU A 18 -3.78 17.55 -12.42
N ALA A 19 -4.63 18.56 -12.64
CA ALA A 19 -5.44 18.67 -13.86
C ALA A 19 -4.56 18.82 -15.11
N ALA A 20 -3.45 19.58 -15.03
CA ALA A 20 -2.48 19.69 -16.11
C ALA A 20 -1.75 18.38 -16.43
N LEU A 21 -1.73 17.43 -15.48
CA LEU A 21 -1.22 16.06 -15.65
C LEU A 21 -2.31 15.07 -16.08
N GLY A 22 -3.53 15.54 -16.36
CA GLY A 22 -4.66 14.68 -16.77
C GLY A 22 -5.37 13.98 -15.62
N VAL A 23 -5.10 14.33 -14.36
CA VAL A 23 -5.79 13.75 -13.19
C VAL A 23 -7.07 14.54 -12.92
N ALA A 24 -8.22 13.91 -13.17
CA ALA A 24 -9.53 14.52 -12.93
C ALA A 24 -9.71 14.88 -11.45
N ASN A 25 -10.02 16.16 -11.20
CA ASN A 25 -10.29 16.67 -9.87
C ASN A 25 -11.17 17.92 -9.93
N THR A 26 -11.88 18.21 -8.85
CA THR A 26 -12.72 19.40 -8.72
C THR A 26 -12.55 20.02 -7.34
N PHE A 27 -12.25 21.31 -7.29
CA PHE A 27 -12.29 22.03 -6.02
C PHE A 27 -13.74 22.19 -5.58
N ILE A 28 -14.05 21.82 -4.34
CA ILE A 28 -15.35 22.00 -3.72
C ILE A 28 -15.25 22.99 -2.55
N THR A 29 -16.23 23.88 -2.48
CA THR A 29 -16.38 24.86 -1.40
C THR A 29 -16.73 24.19 -0.08
N GLN A 30 -16.62 24.93 1.03
CA GLN A 30 -17.10 24.47 2.33
C GLN A 30 -18.56 24.00 2.29
N HIS A 31 -19.44 24.77 1.65
CA HIS A 31 -20.86 24.43 1.58
C HIS A 31 -21.07 23.07 0.88
N GLU A 32 -20.45 22.88 -0.28
CA GLU A 32 -20.53 21.62 -1.04
C GLU A 32 -19.88 20.45 -0.28
N LEU A 33 -18.78 20.71 0.42
CA LEU A 33 -18.12 19.71 1.26
C LEU A 33 -19.04 19.24 2.40
N LEU A 34 -19.65 20.16 3.14
CA LEU A 34 -20.54 19.83 4.25
C LEU A 34 -21.87 19.24 3.78
N ALA A 35 -22.34 19.60 2.59
CA ALA A 35 -23.49 18.95 1.97
C ALA A 35 -23.21 17.47 1.63
N ARG A 36 -21.97 17.15 1.23
CA ARG A 36 -21.52 15.78 0.93
C ARG A 36 -21.19 14.97 2.18
N GLU A 37 -20.56 15.59 3.16
CA GLU A 37 -20.10 14.96 4.40
C GLU A 37 -20.60 15.74 5.63
N PRO A 38 -21.89 15.60 6.01
CA PRO A 38 -22.52 16.43 7.04
C PRO A 38 -21.96 16.25 8.45
N ALA A 39 -21.25 15.14 8.70
CA ALA A 39 -20.62 14.88 10.00
C ALA A 39 -19.40 15.78 10.25
N LEU A 40 -18.82 16.37 9.21
CA LEU A 40 -17.66 17.26 9.35
C LEU A 40 -18.03 18.56 10.07
N ALA A 41 -17.08 19.08 10.83
CA ALA A 41 -17.21 20.37 11.49
C ALA A 41 -17.05 21.54 10.50
N LYS A 42 -17.61 22.70 10.88
CA LYS A 42 -17.55 23.94 10.10
C LYS A 42 -16.15 24.58 9.99
N ASN A 43 -15.14 23.98 10.61
CA ASN A 43 -13.74 24.38 10.42
C ASN A 43 -13.12 23.81 9.14
N GLN A 44 -13.80 22.91 8.42
CA GLN A 44 -13.36 22.41 7.11
C GLN A 44 -13.78 23.40 6.02
N LEU A 45 -12.83 24.17 5.48
CA LEU A 45 -13.08 25.33 4.60
C LEU A 45 -13.27 24.95 3.11
N GLY A 46 -12.90 23.72 2.74
CA GLY A 46 -13.07 23.19 1.40
C GLY A 46 -12.17 22.01 1.10
N ALA A 47 -12.30 21.45 -0.09
CA ALA A 47 -11.56 20.25 -0.47
C ALA A 47 -11.29 20.17 -1.97
N LEU A 48 -10.41 19.23 -2.32
CA LEU A 48 -10.25 18.74 -3.68
C LEU A 48 -10.94 17.38 -3.76
N PHE A 49 -11.92 17.26 -4.64
CA PHE A 49 -12.67 16.03 -4.88
C PHE A 49 -12.11 15.31 -6.11
N PHE A 50 -11.95 13.99 -6.01
CA PHE A 50 -11.40 13.13 -7.05
C PHE A 50 -12.47 12.12 -7.51
N PRO A 51 -13.21 12.41 -8.59
CA PRO A 51 -14.36 11.60 -9.00
C PRO A 51 -13.98 10.18 -9.45
N ASP A 52 -12.78 10.00 -10.00
CA ASP A 52 -12.33 8.74 -10.60
C ASP A 52 -11.47 7.90 -9.64
N THR A 53 -11.64 8.10 -8.33
CA THR A 53 -10.90 7.36 -7.31
C THR A 53 -11.83 6.47 -6.49
N GLY A 54 -11.34 5.28 -6.15
CA GLY A 54 -12.04 4.31 -5.32
C GLY A 54 -11.19 3.85 -4.15
N HIS A 55 -11.79 3.07 -3.27
CA HIS A 55 -11.11 2.40 -2.17
C HIS A 55 -11.72 1.02 -1.94
N VAL A 56 -10.94 0.12 -1.34
CA VAL A 56 -11.43 -1.22 -0.99
C VAL A 56 -11.99 -1.20 0.43
N GLY A 57 -13.32 -1.24 0.55
CA GLY A 57 -14.02 -1.21 1.84
C GLY A 57 -13.90 -2.50 2.66
N ASN A 58 -13.53 -3.64 2.04
CA ASN A 58 -13.35 -4.92 2.71
C ASN A 58 -12.15 -5.72 2.15
N LEU A 59 -10.99 -5.56 2.80
CA LEU A 59 -9.75 -6.24 2.42
C LEU A 59 -9.82 -7.77 2.61
N SER A 60 -10.56 -8.25 3.60
CA SER A 60 -10.71 -9.70 3.85
C SER A 60 -11.50 -10.38 2.74
N ALA A 61 -12.60 -9.74 2.28
CA ALA A 61 -13.39 -10.26 1.16
C ALA A 61 -12.58 -10.30 -0.14
N MET A 62 -11.85 -9.22 -0.44
CA MET A 62 -10.96 -9.18 -1.61
C MET A 62 -9.90 -10.29 -1.54
N TYR A 63 -9.24 -10.46 -0.39
CA TYR A 63 -8.25 -11.53 -0.20
C TYR A 63 -8.84 -12.93 -0.40
N LYS A 64 -10.01 -13.21 0.19
CA LYS A 64 -10.72 -14.49 0.02
C LYS A 64 -11.09 -14.75 -1.45
N ALA A 65 -11.56 -13.73 -2.16
CA ALA A 65 -11.91 -13.86 -3.57
C ALA A 65 -10.67 -14.19 -4.43
N LEU A 66 -9.54 -13.50 -4.19
CA LEU A 66 -8.29 -13.75 -4.91
C LEU A 66 -7.75 -15.15 -4.65
N ILE A 67 -7.74 -15.59 -3.39
CA ILE A 67 -7.31 -16.95 -3.03
C ILE A 67 -8.23 -18.01 -3.62
N GLY A 68 -9.54 -17.83 -3.50
CA GLY A 68 -10.52 -18.76 -4.06
C GLY A 68 -10.36 -18.91 -5.57
N HIS A 69 -10.11 -17.80 -6.28
CA HIS A 69 -9.83 -17.83 -7.71
C HIS A 69 -8.52 -18.55 -8.04
N PHE A 70 -7.44 -18.27 -7.31
CA PHE A 70 -6.15 -18.94 -7.50
C PHE A 70 -6.25 -20.46 -7.31
N ILE A 71 -6.91 -20.91 -6.23
CA ILE A 71 -7.14 -22.34 -5.95
C ILE A 71 -8.05 -22.96 -7.02
N GLY A 72 -9.11 -22.25 -7.43
CA GLY A 72 -10.02 -22.72 -8.48
C GLY A 72 -9.35 -22.94 -9.84
N MET A 73 -8.23 -22.26 -10.11
CA MET A 73 -7.38 -22.48 -11.29
C MET A 73 -6.35 -23.61 -11.11
N GLY A 74 -6.39 -24.35 -10.00
CA GLY A 74 -5.43 -25.40 -9.67
C GLY A 74 -4.20 -24.93 -8.89
N GLY A 75 -4.19 -23.68 -8.42
CA GLY A 75 -3.15 -23.16 -7.55
C GLY A 75 -3.13 -23.85 -6.18
N VAL A 76 -1.94 -24.04 -5.62
CA VAL A 76 -1.74 -24.64 -4.29
C VAL A 76 -1.14 -23.60 -3.35
N ILE A 77 -1.69 -23.51 -2.14
CA ILE A 77 -1.21 -22.60 -1.09
C ILE A 77 -0.62 -23.42 0.05
N TYR A 78 0.64 -23.12 0.39
CA TYR A 78 1.32 -23.68 1.55
C TYR A 78 1.38 -22.63 2.66
N GLU A 79 0.40 -22.63 3.55
CA GLU A 79 0.41 -21.77 4.75
C GLU A 79 1.40 -22.29 5.79
N GLY A 80 1.94 -21.39 6.62
CA GLY A 80 2.97 -21.75 7.60
C GLY A 80 4.27 -22.31 6.97
N CYS A 81 4.48 -22.07 5.67
CA CYS A 81 5.63 -22.55 4.90
C CYS A 81 6.57 -21.38 4.62
N LYS A 82 7.48 -21.09 5.56
CA LYS A 82 8.43 -19.98 5.38
C LYS A 82 9.62 -20.44 4.56
N VAL A 83 9.96 -19.70 3.51
CA VAL A 83 11.21 -19.86 2.74
C VAL A 83 12.35 -19.19 3.51
N TRP A 84 13.39 -19.96 3.83
CA TRP A 84 14.58 -19.49 4.53
C TRP A 84 15.75 -19.24 3.61
N ARG A 85 15.90 -20.10 2.60
CA ARG A 85 17.00 -20.04 1.64
C ARG A 85 16.54 -20.26 0.21
N ILE A 86 17.18 -19.55 -0.70
CA ILE A 86 17.04 -19.71 -2.14
C ILE A 86 18.41 -20.05 -2.73
N TYR A 87 18.48 -21.11 -3.53
CA TYR A 87 19.63 -21.47 -4.35
C TYR A 87 19.21 -21.42 -5.82
N ASN A 88 19.83 -20.53 -6.58
CA ASN A 88 19.62 -20.42 -8.02
C ASN A 88 20.57 -21.40 -8.74
N GLU A 89 20.09 -22.61 -9.00
CA GLU A 89 20.86 -23.67 -9.67
C GLU A 89 20.71 -23.56 -11.20
N ARG A 90 21.54 -24.28 -11.97
CA ARG A 90 21.56 -24.16 -13.45
C ARG A 90 20.21 -24.46 -14.12
N GLN A 91 19.45 -25.42 -13.59
CA GLN A 91 18.22 -25.92 -14.23
C GLN A 91 16.94 -25.55 -13.48
N PHE A 92 17.03 -25.27 -12.18
CA PHE A 92 15.89 -24.98 -11.31
C PHE A 92 16.33 -24.07 -10.17
N VAL A 93 15.36 -23.52 -9.45
CA VAL A 93 15.58 -22.80 -8.20
C VAL A 93 15.15 -23.72 -7.05
N ARG A 94 16.04 -23.91 -6.09
CA ARG A 94 15.79 -24.71 -4.89
C ARG A 94 15.48 -23.79 -3.72
N LEU A 95 14.34 -24.05 -3.07
CA LEU A 95 13.83 -23.34 -1.91
C LEU A 95 13.95 -24.25 -0.69
N ILE A 96 14.63 -23.77 0.35
CA ILE A 96 14.60 -24.43 1.66
C ILE A 96 13.53 -23.77 2.51
N THR A 97 12.53 -24.55 2.92
CA THR A 97 11.37 -24.06 3.67
C THR A 97 11.26 -24.70 5.05
N THR A 98 10.34 -24.22 5.89
CA THR A 98 9.97 -24.89 7.15
C THR A 98 9.31 -26.25 6.97
N GLN A 99 8.83 -26.57 5.77
CA GLN A 99 8.08 -27.81 5.48
C GLN A 99 8.85 -28.73 4.50
N GLY A 100 10.16 -28.51 4.35
CA GLY A 100 11.03 -29.28 3.46
C GLY A 100 11.51 -28.47 2.26
N GLU A 101 12.12 -29.17 1.30
CA GLU A 101 12.65 -28.57 0.09
C GLU A 101 11.60 -28.50 -1.02
N ILE A 102 11.60 -27.40 -1.77
CA ILE A 102 10.77 -27.22 -2.96
C ILE A 102 11.69 -26.86 -4.12
N MET A 103 11.57 -27.58 -5.24
CA MET A 103 12.26 -27.27 -6.49
C MET A 103 11.27 -26.70 -7.49
N ALA A 104 11.63 -25.59 -8.13
CA ALA A 104 10.78 -24.94 -9.12
C ALA A 104 11.60 -24.48 -10.34
N PRO A 105 11.09 -24.59 -11.57
CA PRO A 105 11.79 -24.10 -12.76
C PRO A 105 11.88 -22.56 -12.79
N ASN A 106 10.96 -21.88 -12.12
CA ASN A 106 10.91 -20.43 -11.97
C ASN A 106 10.35 -20.07 -10.60
N ILE A 107 10.72 -18.91 -10.07
CA ILE A 107 10.16 -18.38 -8.81
C ILE A 107 9.78 -16.91 -8.96
N LEU A 108 8.80 -16.46 -8.18
CA LEU A 108 8.48 -15.04 -7.99
C LEU A 108 8.75 -14.65 -6.54
N ILE A 109 9.59 -13.64 -6.33
CA ILE A 109 9.81 -13.05 -5.00
C ILE A 109 8.90 -11.83 -4.85
N SER A 110 7.83 -12.01 -4.08
CA SER A 110 6.85 -10.97 -3.71
C SER A 110 6.61 -10.92 -2.20
N ALA A 111 7.68 -11.06 -1.41
CA ALA A 111 7.63 -11.20 0.05
C ALA A 111 7.57 -9.86 0.82
N GLY A 112 7.11 -8.78 0.17
CA GLY A 112 7.00 -7.45 0.77
C GLY A 112 8.30 -7.00 1.44
N ALA A 113 8.21 -6.56 2.70
CA ALA A 113 9.35 -6.04 3.46
C ALA A 113 10.41 -7.11 3.80
N PHE A 114 10.09 -8.39 3.59
CA PHE A 114 10.99 -9.52 3.80
C PHE A 114 11.73 -9.94 2.51
N SER A 115 11.55 -9.21 1.40
CA SER A 115 12.13 -9.59 0.11
C SER A 115 13.66 -9.44 0.06
N LYS A 116 14.24 -8.45 0.75
CA LYS A 116 15.67 -8.13 0.70
C LYS A 116 16.60 -9.35 0.80
N PRO A 117 16.55 -10.16 1.88
CA PRO A 117 17.43 -11.33 1.99
C PRO A 117 17.19 -12.39 0.92
N LEU A 118 15.95 -12.57 0.45
CA LEU A 118 15.61 -13.55 -0.58
C LEU A 118 16.17 -13.13 -1.94
N VAL A 119 16.05 -11.85 -2.28
CA VAL A 119 16.61 -11.29 -3.53
C VAL A 119 18.12 -11.42 -3.52
N THR A 120 18.80 -11.01 -2.44
CA THR A 120 20.25 -11.10 -2.36
C THR A 120 20.75 -12.55 -2.50
N GLN A 121 20.05 -13.53 -1.92
CA GLN A 121 20.40 -14.94 -2.10
C GLN A 121 20.18 -15.43 -3.55
N ALA A 122 19.11 -14.98 -4.20
CA ALA A 122 18.73 -15.42 -5.53
C ALA A 122 19.55 -14.76 -6.65
N THR A 123 19.99 -13.51 -6.45
CA THR A 123 20.58 -12.67 -7.50
C THR A 123 21.93 -12.05 -7.14
N GLY A 124 22.35 -12.09 -5.88
CA GLY A 124 23.55 -11.43 -5.38
C GLY A 124 23.43 -9.90 -5.19
N VAL A 125 22.31 -9.28 -5.58
CA VAL A 125 22.12 -7.83 -5.44
C VAL A 125 21.56 -7.51 -4.05
N GLU A 126 22.19 -6.55 -3.37
CA GLU A 126 21.65 -6.00 -2.13
C GLU A 126 20.78 -4.77 -2.43
N VAL A 127 19.47 -4.92 -2.30
CA VAL A 127 18.53 -3.82 -2.53
C VAL A 127 18.46 -2.91 -1.30
N PRO A 128 18.48 -1.57 -1.46
CA PRO A 128 18.23 -0.61 -0.37
C PRO A 128 16.74 -0.58 -0.01
N LEU A 129 16.23 -1.71 0.48
CA LEU A 129 14.88 -1.91 0.96
C LEU A 129 14.86 -1.82 2.48
N ASP A 130 14.11 -0.85 3.01
CA ASP A 130 13.79 -0.74 4.43
C ASP A 130 12.27 -0.85 4.65
N THR A 131 11.86 -0.77 5.90
CA THR A 131 10.48 -0.94 6.36
C THR A 131 9.97 0.33 7.02
N GLU A 132 9.08 1.03 6.34
CA GLU A 132 8.22 2.01 6.99
C GLU A 132 7.10 1.27 7.73
N ARG A 133 6.98 1.51 9.02
CA ARG A 133 5.90 0.93 9.84
C ARG A 133 4.73 1.90 9.89
N GLY A 134 3.68 1.59 9.14
CA GLY A 134 2.47 2.40 9.08
C GLY A 134 1.46 1.97 10.14
N TYR A 135 0.86 2.94 10.81
CA TYR A 135 -0.13 2.69 11.87
C TYR A 135 -1.52 3.16 11.45
N HIS A 136 -2.53 2.44 11.94
CA HIS A 136 -3.92 2.88 11.86
C HIS A 136 -4.69 2.53 13.14
N LEU A 137 -5.78 3.26 13.38
CA LEU A 137 -6.77 2.98 14.41
C LEU A 137 -8.11 2.70 13.72
N MET A 138 -8.69 1.54 13.98
CA MET A 138 -10.05 1.20 13.55
C MET A 138 -11.04 1.62 14.63
N LEU A 139 -12.11 2.32 14.21
CA LEU A 139 -13.24 2.72 15.06
C LEU A 139 -14.47 1.95 14.58
N PRO A 140 -14.81 0.80 15.21
CA PRO A 140 -15.84 -0.09 14.66
C PRO A 140 -17.25 0.50 14.73
N ASN A 141 -17.55 1.38 15.68
CA ASN A 141 -18.89 1.96 15.85
C ASN A 141 -19.14 3.18 14.94
N GLU A 142 -18.15 3.60 14.16
CA GLU A 142 -18.18 4.80 13.31
C GLU A 142 -18.60 4.49 11.87
N HIS A 143 -19.62 3.65 11.71
CA HIS A 143 -20.21 3.35 10.41
C HIS A 143 -20.89 4.59 9.81
N ASN A 144 -20.76 4.79 8.50
CA ASN A 144 -21.36 5.91 7.75
C ASN A 144 -20.99 7.30 8.27
N ARG A 145 -19.95 7.44 9.12
CA ARG A 145 -19.46 8.74 9.58
C ARG A 145 -18.94 9.59 8.42
N LEU A 146 -18.39 8.93 7.41
CA LEU A 146 -18.02 9.50 6.12
C LEU A 146 -18.53 8.58 5.02
N HIS A 147 -18.88 9.15 3.86
CA HIS A 147 -19.30 8.39 2.68
C HIS A 147 -18.14 8.08 1.74
N ILE A 148 -17.11 8.92 1.74
CA ILE A 148 -15.87 8.73 0.96
C ILE A 148 -14.61 8.87 1.82
N PRO A 149 -13.45 8.36 1.36
CA PRO A 149 -12.18 8.61 2.02
C PRO A 149 -11.84 10.11 2.02
N VAL A 150 -11.37 10.59 3.16
CA VAL A 150 -11.07 12.00 3.40
C VAL A 150 -9.66 12.13 3.94
N THR A 151 -8.83 12.92 3.24
CA THR A 151 -7.48 13.29 3.69
C THR A 151 -7.47 14.71 4.23
N SER A 152 -6.92 14.90 5.45
CA SER A 152 -6.63 16.23 5.99
C SER A 152 -5.27 16.72 5.51
N MET A 153 -5.23 17.87 4.83
CA MET A 153 -3.96 18.50 4.43
C MET A 153 -3.22 19.05 5.65
N ASP A 154 -3.93 19.75 6.52
CA ASP A 154 -3.36 20.40 7.70
C ASP A 154 -2.85 19.39 8.73
N ARG A 155 -3.58 18.29 8.92
CA ARG A 155 -3.27 17.27 9.95
C ARG A 155 -2.50 16.05 9.42
N ARG A 156 -2.32 15.94 8.10
CA ARG A 156 -1.49 14.92 7.42
C ARG A 156 -1.87 13.47 7.76
N PHE A 157 -3.16 13.17 7.73
CA PHE A 157 -3.67 11.81 7.90
C PHE A 157 -4.92 11.60 7.03
N ILE A 158 -5.31 10.34 6.86
CA ILE A 158 -6.48 9.93 6.09
C ILE A 158 -7.48 9.19 6.97
N MET A 159 -8.76 9.45 6.70
CA MET A 159 -9.91 8.77 7.27
C MET A 159 -10.60 8.02 6.14
N THR A 160 -10.74 6.71 6.29
CA THR A 160 -11.30 5.85 5.24
C THR A 160 -12.51 5.12 5.81
N PRO A 161 -13.72 5.32 5.25
CA PRO A 161 -14.85 4.49 5.62
C PRO A 161 -14.57 3.05 5.16
N MET A 162 -14.74 2.11 6.07
CA MET A 162 -14.59 0.67 5.84
C MET A 162 -15.93 -0.01 6.12
N HIS A 163 -16.13 -1.23 5.63
CA HIS A 163 -17.32 -2.01 6.02
C HIS A 163 -17.39 -2.27 7.53
N SER A 164 -16.25 -2.23 8.22
CA SER A 164 -16.10 -2.44 9.65
C SER A 164 -15.94 -1.14 10.46
N GLY A 165 -16.49 -0.02 9.99
CA GLY A 165 -16.44 1.29 10.66
C GLY A 165 -15.45 2.26 10.02
N LEU A 166 -14.91 3.21 10.79
CA LEU A 166 -14.00 4.24 10.28
C LEU A 166 -12.54 3.91 10.59
N ARG A 167 -11.67 3.95 9.57
CA ARG A 167 -10.22 3.77 9.74
C ARG A 167 -9.51 5.12 9.74
N LEU A 168 -8.76 5.42 10.79
CA LEU A 168 -7.83 6.54 10.83
C LEU A 168 -6.41 6.03 10.55
N ALA A 169 -5.69 6.58 9.57
CA ALA A 169 -4.33 6.17 9.23
C ALA A 169 -3.46 7.37 8.86
N GLY A 170 -2.14 7.34 9.12
CA GLY A 170 -1.26 8.41 8.63
C GLY A 170 0.14 8.46 9.23
N THR A 171 0.35 7.91 10.42
CA THR A 171 1.66 7.95 11.07
C THR A 171 2.56 6.81 10.60
N VAL A 172 3.85 7.11 10.44
CA VAL A 172 4.90 6.16 10.06
C VAL A 172 6.14 6.30 10.96
N GLU A 173 6.98 5.28 10.94
CA GLU A 173 8.36 5.36 11.45
C GLU A 173 9.29 4.36 10.74
N PHE A 174 10.58 4.67 10.75
CA PHE A 174 11.65 3.77 10.33
C PHE A 174 12.21 3.03 11.55
N ALA A 175 11.86 1.77 11.69
CA ALA A 175 12.27 0.95 12.83
C ALA A 175 12.51 -0.53 12.48
N GLY A 176 12.63 -0.82 11.18
CA GLY A 176 12.90 -2.15 10.65
C GLY A 176 11.82 -3.17 10.99
N LEU A 177 12.16 -4.45 10.84
CA LEU A 177 11.23 -5.57 10.94
C LEU A 177 11.02 -6.11 12.37
N LYS A 178 11.94 -5.81 13.30
CA LYS A 178 12.04 -6.52 14.59
C LYS A 178 11.63 -5.72 15.82
N LYS A 179 11.70 -4.37 15.77
CA LYS A 179 11.37 -3.56 16.94
C LYS A 179 9.89 -3.76 17.32
N PRO A 180 9.51 -3.63 18.60
CA PRO A 180 8.09 -3.64 18.98
C PRO A 180 7.34 -2.44 18.35
N PRO A 181 6.02 -2.54 18.12
CA PRO A 181 5.19 -1.44 17.64
C PRO A 181 5.00 -0.37 18.73
N ASN A 182 4.95 0.90 18.32
CA ASN A 182 4.53 2.01 19.18
C ASN A 182 3.07 2.36 18.89
N MET A 183 2.14 1.67 19.56
CA MET A 183 0.69 1.82 19.31
C MET A 183 0.14 3.21 19.70
N GLN A 184 0.88 4.01 20.48
CA GLN A 184 0.49 5.40 20.76
C GLN A 184 0.35 6.21 19.47
N ARG A 185 1.10 5.86 18.41
CA ARG A 185 0.98 6.48 17.09
C ARG A 185 -0.40 6.28 16.48
N ALA A 186 -0.98 5.09 16.61
CA ALA A 186 -2.35 4.81 16.17
C ALA A 186 -3.37 5.62 17.00
N TYR A 187 -3.26 5.59 18.34
CA TYR A 187 -4.20 6.30 19.22
C TYR A 187 -4.14 7.82 19.07
N ASN A 188 -2.98 8.39 18.74
CA ASN A 188 -2.85 9.83 18.49
C ASN A 188 -3.66 10.30 17.27
N LEU A 189 -4.01 9.40 16.33
CA LEU A 189 -4.85 9.75 15.18
C LEU A 189 -6.26 10.18 15.61
N LEU A 190 -6.79 9.63 16.70
CA LEU A 190 -8.09 10.04 17.25
C LEU A 190 -8.09 11.51 17.67
N LYS A 191 -7.00 11.96 18.32
CA LYS A 191 -6.83 13.36 18.74
C LYS A 191 -6.77 14.32 17.54
N LEU A 192 -6.23 13.84 16.41
CA LEU A 192 -6.22 14.61 15.17
C LEU A 192 -7.61 14.64 14.53
N ALA A 193 -8.34 13.52 14.57
CA ALA A 193 -9.62 13.35 13.90
C ALA A 193 -10.80 14.04 14.62
N ASN A 194 -10.92 13.93 15.94
CA ASN A 194 -12.08 14.47 16.69
C ASN A 194 -12.39 15.94 16.36
N PRO A 195 -11.41 16.87 16.32
CA PRO A 195 -11.68 18.27 16.00
C PRO A 195 -12.18 18.52 14.56
N MET A 196 -12.15 17.51 13.67
CA MET A 196 -12.66 17.60 12.31
C MET A 196 -14.16 17.26 12.20
N PHE A 197 -14.78 16.74 13.26
CA PHE A 197 -16.18 16.33 13.28
C PHE A 197 -17.02 17.22 14.19
N ASN A 198 -18.31 17.31 13.89
CA ASN A 198 -19.26 18.08 14.70
C ASN A 198 -19.65 17.37 16.01
N GLN A 199 -19.35 16.09 16.12
CA GLN A 199 -19.50 15.23 17.29
C GLN A 199 -18.22 14.42 17.47
N ASP A 200 -17.84 14.15 18.72
CA ASP A 200 -16.71 13.30 19.01
C ASP A 200 -16.91 11.89 18.43
N LEU A 201 -15.82 11.29 17.94
CA LEU A 201 -15.83 9.92 17.46
C LEU A 201 -15.90 8.94 18.63
N ASP A 202 -16.72 7.91 18.49
CA ASP A 202 -16.76 6.77 19.39
C ASP A 202 -15.53 5.88 19.18
N SER A 203 -14.61 5.97 20.14
CA SER A 203 -13.42 5.13 20.19
C SER A 203 -13.57 3.89 21.08
N SER A 204 -14.78 3.62 21.58
CA SER A 204 -15.06 2.36 22.26
C SER A 204 -14.81 1.19 21.30
N GLN A 205 -14.21 0.12 21.80
CA GLN A 205 -13.80 -1.04 20.98
C GLN A 205 -12.80 -0.71 19.86
N SER A 206 -12.12 0.44 19.90
CA SER A 206 -11.12 0.77 18.90
C SER A 206 -9.96 -0.23 18.89
N THR A 207 -9.48 -0.59 17.70
CA THR A 207 -8.39 -1.56 17.54
C THR A 207 -7.21 -0.92 16.82
N PRO A 208 -6.02 -0.83 17.46
CA PRO A 208 -4.84 -0.32 16.81
C PRO A 208 -4.19 -1.40 15.95
N TRP A 209 -3.53 -0.99 14.88
CA TRP A 209 -2.77 -1.89 14.02
C TRP A 209 -1.51 -1.22 13.48
N MET A 210 -0.51 -2.04 13.18
CA MET A 210 0.71 -1.64 12.50
C MET A 210 1.04 -2.65 11.41
N GLY A 211 1.53 -2.17 10.27
CA GLY A 211 2.03 -3.01 9.20
C GLY A 211 3.27 -2.47 8.52
N PHE A 212 3.91 -3.36 7.78
CA PHE A 212 5.19 -3.12 7.12
C PHE A 212 4.98 -2.70 5.66
N ARG A 213 5.46 -1.49 5.34
CA ARG A 213 5.51 -0.98 3.97
C ARG A 213 6.92 -1.24 3.43
N PRO A 214 7.07 -2.00 2.33
CA PRO A 214 8.37 -2.27 1.73
C PRO A 214 8.85 -1.04 0.96
N SER A 215 9.77 -0.27 1.54
CA SER A 215 10.22 1.00 0.96
C SER A 215 11.64 0.90 0.41
N THR A 216 11.75 1.12 -0.90
CA THR A 216 13.03 1.36 -1.58
C THR A 216 13.42 2.83 -1.44
N ALA A 217 14.74 3.10 -1.43
CA ALA A 217 15.27 4.45 -1.25
C ALA A 217 14.87 5.45 -2.36
N ASP A 218 14.55 4.97 -3.56
CA ASP A 218 14.16 5.77 -4.72
C ASP A 218 12.63 5.88 -4.92
N SER A 219 11.85 5.25 -4.04
CA SER A 219 10.40 5.18 -4.11
C SER A 219 9.78 4.49 -5.32
N LEU A 220 10.55 3.64 -6.01
CA LEU A 220 10.07 2.82 -7.10
C LEU A 220 10.04 1.33 -6.69
N PRO A 221 9.00 0.56 -7.07
CA PRO A 221 9.02 -0.88 -6.85
C PRO A 221 10.12 -1.55 -7.70
N VAL A 222 10.48 -2.77 -7.33
CA VAL A 222 11.29 -3.66 -8.18
C VAL A 222 10.34 -4.62 -8.88
N ILE A 223 10.29 -4.51 -10.21
CA ILE A 223 9.50 -5.38 -11.09
C ILE A 223 10.42 -5.83 -12.22
N ASP A 224 10.87 -7.09 -12.18
CA ASP A 224 11.94 -7.57 -13.07
C ASP A 224 11.93 -9.10 -13.26
N LYS A 225 12.70 -9.57 -14.23
CA LYS A 225 13.00 -10.99 -14.50
C LYS A 225 14.49 -11.17 -14.76
N ILE A 226 15.14 -11.95 -13.90
CA ILE A 226 16.56 -12.30 -14.00
C ILE A 226 16.66 -13.82 -14.15
N GLY A 227 16.82 -14.28 -15.39
CA GLY A 227 16.80 -15.72 -15.70
C GLY A 227 15.49 -16.37 -15.24
N ARG A 228 15.56 -17.14 -14.15
CA ARG A 228 14.45 -17.91 -13.54
C ARG A 228 13.78 -17.19 -12.36
N VAL A 229 14.31 -16.04 -11.96
CA VAL A 229 13.86 -15.30 -10.78
C VAL A 229 13.08 -14.06 -11.22
N TYR A 230 11.79 -14.05 -10.91
CA TYR A 230 10.91 -12.90 -11.07
C TYR A 230 10.85 -12.12 -9.77
N LEU A 231 10.77 -10.80 -9.86
CA LEU A 231 10.79 -9.90 -8.72
C LEU A 231 9.57 -8.99 -8.79
N ASN A 232 8.81 -8.88 -7.68
CA ASN A 232 7.69 -7.95 -7.59
C ASN A 232 7.48 -7.51 -6.14
N PHE A 233 8.19 -6.47 -5.71
CA PHE A 233 8.13 -5.95 -4.33
C PHE A 233 8.51 -4.47 -4.28
N GLY A 234 8.44 -3.84 -3.10
CA GLY A 234 8.90 -2.45 -2.93
C GLY A 234 7.84 -1.39 -3.23
N HIS A 235 6.57 -1.75 -3.32
CA HIS A 235 5.47 -0.82 -3.64
C HIS A 235 5.08 0.14 -2.52
N GLN A 236 5.84 0.24 -1.44
CA GLN A 236 5.59 1.15 -0.32
C GLN A 236 4.13 1.07 0.20
N HIS A 237 3.43 2.21 0.23
CA HIS A 237 2.03 2.35 0.61
C HIS A 237 1.06 2.23 -0.59
N LEU A 238 1.56 2.00 -1.80
CA LEU A 238 0.79 1.93 -3.05
C LEU A 238 0.59 0.49 -3.56
N GLY A 239 1.02 -0.53 -2.82
CA GLY A 239 0.98 -1.92 -3.25
C GLY A 239 -0.41 -2.42 -3.68
N LEU A 240 -1.47 -2.01 -2.98
CA LEU A 240 -2.84 -2.37 -3.38
C LEU A 240 -3.23 -1.69 -4.69
N THR A 241 -2.97 -0.39 -4.82
CA THR A 241 -3.27 0.40 -6.02
C THR A 241 -2.54 -0.14 -7.24
N GLN A 242 -1.30 -0.57 -7.07
CA GLN A 242 -0.43 -1.02 -8.15
C GLN A 242 -0.48 -2.54 -8.39
N ALA A 243 -1.25 -3.30 -7.59
CA ALA A 243 -1.24 -4.76 -7.61
C ALA A 243 -1.61 -5.34 -8.98
N VAL A 244 -2.69 -4.83 -9.59
CA VAL A 244 -3.21 -5.33 -10.87
C VAL A 244 -2.20 -5.08 -12.00
N VAL A 245 -1.70 -3.85 -12.11
CA VAL A 245 -0.71 -3.47 -13.15
C VAL A 245 0.59 -4.24 -12.97
N SER A 246 1.08 -4.37 -11.72
CA SER A 246 2.30 -5.12 -11.43
C SER A 246 2.15 -6.62 -11.76
N GLY A 247 0.99 -7.21 -11.44
CA GLY A 247 0.68 -8.60 -11.79
C GLY A 247 0.64 -8.82 -13.31
N GLN A 248 0.07 -7.89 -14.06
CA GLN A 248 0.05 -7.93 -15.52
C GLN A 248 1.47 -7.87 -16.10
N ILE A 249 2.33 -6.97 -15.60
CA ILE A 249 3.73 -6.87 -16.02
C ILE A 249 4.46 -8.21 -15.79
N ILE A 250 4.29 -8.83 -14.61
CA ILE A 250 4.90 -10.13 -14.33
C ILE A 250 4.38 -11.22 -15.28
N SER A 251 3.08 -11.22 -15.59
CA SER A 251 2.50 -12.14 -16.57
C SER A 251 3.13 -11.94 -17.96
N ASP A 252 3.29 -10.70 -18.40
CA ASP A 252 3.89 -10.39 -19.69
C ASP A 252 5.37 -10.81 -19.75
N LEU A 253 6.14 -10.54 -18.70
CA LEU A 253 7.52 -11.01 -18.57
C LEU A 253 7.63 -12.55 -18.56
N HIS A 254 6.63 -13.23 -17.98
CA HIS A 254 6.59 -14.69 -17.94
C HIS A 254 6.38 -15.29 -19.33
N PHE A 255 5.39 -14.77 -20.06
CA PHE A 255 5.03 -15.24 -21.40
C PHE A 255 5.88 -14.62 -22.52
N GLY A 256 6.82 -13.72 -22.21
CA GLY A 256 7.65 -13.04 -23.21
C GLY A 256 6.87 -12.05 -24.08
N ARG A 257 5.80 -11.47 -23.54
CA ARG A 257 4.98 -10.46 -24.21
C ARG A 257 5.52 -9.04 -23.92
N PRO A 258 5.28 -8.07 -24.82
CA PRO A 258 5.58 -6.67 -24.52
C PRO A 258 4.74 -6.18 -23.34
N THR A 259 5.36 -5.41 -22.44
CA THR A 259 4.67 -4.76 -21.32
C THR A 259 3.99 -3.48 -21.78
N ALA A 260 2.85 -3.14 -21.18
CA ALA A 260 2.10 -1.92 -21.52
C ALA A 260 2.83 -0.61 -21.15
N ILE A 261 3.80 -0.68 -20.24
CA ILE A 261 4.64 0.44 -19.83
C ILE A 261 6.11 0.07 -19.93
N ASP A 262 6.98 1.08 -20.11
CA ASP A 262 8.42 0.89 -19.99
C ASP A 262 8.79 0.56 -18.54
N CYS A 263 9.39 -0.61 -18.35
CA CYS A 263 9.77 -1.12 -17.04
C CYS A 263 11.23 -0.83 -16.68
N THR A 264 11.98 -0.08 -17.50
CA THR A 264 13.41 0.21 -17.28
C THR A 264 13.66 0.80 -15.90
N ALA A 265 12.81 1.72 -15.43
CA ALA A 265 12.93 2.32 -14.11
C ALA A 265 12.67 1.35 -12.93
N TYR A 266 12.04 0.19 -13.18
CA TYR A 266 11.67 -0.80 -12.16
C TYR A 266 12.64 -1.98 -12.09
N LYS A 267 13.61 -2.07 -12.98
CA LYS A 267 14.60 -3.17 -13.01
C LYS A 267 15.52 -3.17 -11.80
N LEU A 268 15.96 -4.35 -11.38
CA LEU A 268 16.87 -4.53 -10.26
C LEU A 268 18.23 -3.87 -10.50
N GLU A 269 18.67 -3.83 -11.76
CA GLU A 269 20.00 -3.36 -12.17
C GLU A 269 20.33 -1.93 -11.72
N ARG A 270 19.31 -1.10 -11.45
CA ARG A 270 19.48 0.24 -10.90
C ARG A 270 20.15 0.27 -9.52
N PHE A 271 20.16 -0.86 -8.80
CA PHE A 271 20.83 -1.01 -7.50
C PHE A 271 22.12 -1.84 -7.57
N GLY A 272 22.39 -2.52 -8.68
CA GLY A 272 23.56 -3.37 -8.83
C GLY A 272 23.39 -4.45 -9.87
N GLN A 273 24.50 -4.93 -10.42
CA GLN A 273 24.49 -5.98 -11.44
C GLN A 273 24.18 -7.35 -10.82
N PRO A 274 23.16 -8.08 -11.31
CA PRO A 274 22.88 -9.44 -10.86
C PRO A 274 24.01 -10.41 -11.18
N LEU A 275 24.14 -11.46 -10.36
CA LEU A 275 24.99 -12.60 -10.68
C LEU A 275 24.50 -13.25 -11.99
N LYS A 276 25.47 -13.63 -12.83
CA LYS A 276 25.22 -14.33 -14.10
C LYS A 276 24.81 -15.79 -13.86
#